data_AF-A0A3T0KZ89-F1
#
_entry.id   AF-A0A3T0KZ89-F1
#
_cell.length_a   1.000
_cell.length_b   1.000
_cell.length_c   1.000
_cell.angle_alpha   90.00
_cell.angle_beta   90.00
_cell.angle_gamma   90.00
#
_symmetry.space_group_name_H-M   'P 1'
#
loop_
_entity.id
_entity.type
_entity.pdbx_description
1 polymer ?
#
loop_
_entity_poly.entity_id
_entity_poly.type
_entity_poly.pdbx_seq_one_letter_code
_entity_poly.pdbx_strand_id
1 'polypeptide(L)'
;MFGKKKEKDSEKTVQDLIPIRNIYNEMIETTDNRLIKVLSVSAVNISLMSHSEQNEVFESYENFLNTIDAPIQISRVSSPVNLKDYIADLQLTLKKTENPYKKKILKSYIWYANNIQEDRDMIRRNRYIVIDQSFSGEKSKDEAIRTLKIRIDDYKIKIEEMLRSPKLEVRELSNKELEKYIHMFFDYENAQISALEDEVSTAYVIGRRNLIDTVEKLKAEENYYVR
;
A
#
# COMPACT_ATOMS: atom_id res chain seq x y z
N MET A 1 -32.08 10.44 46.33
CA MET A 1 -31.36 10.92 45.13
C MET A 1 -30.05 10.16 45.03
N PHE A 2 -29.96 9.17 44.14
CA PHE A 2 -28.69 8.46 43.88
C PHE A 2 -27.90 9.27 42.85
N GLY A 3 -26.76 9.81 43.27
CA GLY A 3 -25.86 10.56 42.39
C GLY A 3 -25.32 9.66 41.29
N LYS A 4 -25.57 10.01 40.03
CA LYS A 4 -24.93 9.38 38.88
C LYS A 4 -23.41 9.53 39.04
N LYS A 5 -22.70 8.42 39.19
CA LYS A 5 -21.25 8.36 38.99
C LYS A 5 -20.99 8.92 37.59
N LYS A 6 -20.28 10.05 37.49
CA LYS A 6 -19.67 10.48 36.23
C LYS A 6 -18.74 9.35 35.80
N GLU A 7 -19.05 8.71 34.68
CA GLU A 7 -18.10 7.83 34.00
C GLU A 7 -16.82 8.64 33.77
N LYS A 8 -15.69 8.10 34.21
CA LYS A 8 -14.38 8.65 33.86
C LYS A 8 -14.29 8.59 32.34
N ASP A 9 -14.21 9.74 31.68
CA ASP A 9 -13.77 9.81 30.28
C ASP A 9 -12.46 9.04 30.20
N SER A 10 -12.47 7.90 29.52
CA SER A 10 -11.26 7.14 29.26
C SER A 10 -10.34 8.05 28.46
N GLU A 11 -9.14 8.29 28.97
CA GLU A 11 -8.11 9.06 28.26
C GLU A 11 -7.98 8.50 26.84
N LYS A 12 -8.35 9.31 25.84
CA LYS A 12 -8.25 8.93 24.44
C LYS A 12 -6.77 8.93 24.08
N THR A 13 -6.28 7.77 23.67
CA THR A 13 -4.91 7.65 23.18
C THR A 13 -4.86 8.06 21.72
N VAL A 14 -3.68 8.47 21.22
CA VAL A 14 -3.48 8.79 19.80
C VAL A 14 -3.82 7.59 18.91
N GLN A 15 -3.64 6.37 19.42
CA GLN A 15 -4.00 5.12 18.75
C GLN A 15 -5.52 4.97 18.55
N ASP A 16 -6.34 5.47 19.48
CA ASP A 16 -7.81 5.44 19.33
C ASP A 16 -8.30 6.41 18.24
N LEU A 17 -7.45 7.32 17.73
CA LEU A 17 -7.78 8.20 16.60
C LEU A 17 -7.66 7.51 15.24
N ILE A 18 -6.97 6.37 15.17
CA ILE A 18 -6.80 5.61 13.92
C ILE A 18 -7.90 4.56 13.85
N PRO A 19 -8.88 4.68 12.93
CA PRO A 19 -10.08 3.83 12.90
C PRO A 19 -9.81 2.45 12.29
N ILE A 20 -8.67 1.83 12.61
CA ILE A 20 -8.25 0.52 12.09
C ILE A 20 -8.29 -0.47 13.25
N ARG A 21 -8.91 -1.63 13.02
CA ARG A 21 -9.01 -2.72 13.99
C ARG A 21 -8.00 -3.81 13.71
N ASN A 22 -7.86 -4.23 12.45
CA ASN A 22 -6.95 -5.30 12.06
C ASN A 22 -6.65 -5.26 10.54
N ILE A 23 -5.56 -5.89 10.12
CA ILE A 23 -5.24 -6.16 8.71
C ILE A 23 -5.05 -7.66 8.54
N TYR A 24 -5.90 -8.29 7.75
CA TYR A 24 -5.83 -9.73 7.49
C TYR A 24 -6.54 -10.06 6.18
N ASN A 25 -6.20 -11.20 5.56
CA ASN A 25 -6.76 -11.62 4.26
C ASN A 25 -6.73 -10.53 3.17
N GLU A 26 -5.68 -9.69 3.15
CA GLU A 26 -5.51 -8.59 2.19
C GLU A 26 -6.63 -7.55 2.29
N MET A 27 -7.18 -7.40 3.49
CA MET A 27 -8.25 -6.47 3.83
C MET A 27 -7.91 -5.72 5.12
N ILE A 28 -8.36 -4.48 5.19
CA ILE A 28 -8.32 -3.66 6.40
C ILE A 28 -9.71 -3.72 7.03
N GLU A 29 -9.77 -4.13 8.30
CA GLU A 29 -10.98 -4.05 9.10
C GLU A 29 -10.94 -2.75 9.91
N THR A 30 -11.99 -1.93 9.81
CA THR A 30 -12.09 -0.66 10.53
C THR A 30 -12.89 -0.79 11.82
N THR A 31 -12.72 0.17 12.74
CA THR A 31 -13.44 0.20 14.02
C THR A 31 -14.94 0.44 13.87
N ASP A 32 -15.39 0.95 12.72
CA ASP A 32 -16.79 1.20 12.36
C ASP A 32 -17.45 0.04 11.58
N ASN A 33 -16.83 -1.15 11.59
CA ASN A 33 -17.32 -2.37 10.95
C ASN A 33 -17.42 -2.27 9.42
N ARG A 34 -16.35 -1.80 8.79
CA ARG A 34 -16.16 -1.89 7.35
C ARG A 34 -14.94 -2.75 7.05
N LEU A 35 -15.02 -3.46 5.94
CA LEU A 35 -13.91 -4.16 5.32
C LEU A 35 -13.49 -3.35 4.11
N ILE A 36 -12.20 -3.04 4.04
CA ILE A 36 -11.62 -2.25 2.97
C ILE A 36 -10.63 -3.12 2.22
N LYS A 37 -10.74 -3.13 0.90
CA LYS A 37 -9.74 -3.73 0.02
C LYS A 37 -9.20 -2.67 -0.92
N VAL A 38 -7.89 -2.72 -1.17
CA VAL A 38 -7.18 -1.71 -1.95
C VAL A 38 -6.55 -2.36 -3.17
N LEU A 39 -6.78 -1.76 -4.33
CA LEU A 39 -6.21 -2.17 -5.61
C LEU A 39 -5.20 -1.13 -6.07
N SER A 40 -4.00 -1.56 -6.43
CA SER A 40 -3.02 -0.78 -7.17
C SER A 40 -3.34 -0.84 -8.65
N VAL A 41 -3.38 0.32 -9.31
CA VAL A 41 -3.64 0.44 -10.74
C VAL A 41 -2.47 1.14 -11.42
N SER A 42 -2.04 0.58 -12.56
CA SER A 42 -1.03 1.21 -13.42
C SER A 42 -1.55 2.50 -14.06
N ALA A 43 -0.68 3.19 -14.82
CA ALA A 43 -1.03 4.43 -15.49
C ALA A 43 -0.65 4.36 -16.96
N VAL A 44 -1.43 5.04 -17.80
CA VAL A 44 -1.20 5.16 -19.24
C VAL A 44 -0.74 6.57 -19.57
N ASN A 45 0.25 6.68 -20.47
CA ASN A 45 0.73 7.97 -20.95
C ASN A 45 -0.09 8.43 -22.15
N ILE A 46 -1.02 9.36 -21.90
CA ILE A 46 -1.87 9.95 -22.94
C ILE A 46 -1.18 11.08 -23.73
N SER A 47 -0.03 11.58 -23.26
CA SER A 47 0.62 12.77 -23.86
C SER A 47 1.21 12.52 -25.25
N LEU A 48 1.50 11.25 -25.56
CA LEU A 48 2.05 10.83 -26.85
C LEU A 48 0.97 10.28 -27.80
N MET A 49 -0.29 10.26 -27.37
CA MET A 49 -1.41 9.77 -28.17
C MET A 49 -1.95 10.87 -29.09
N SER A 50 -2.48 10.47 -30.24
CA SER A 50 -3.25 11.36 -31.11
C SER A 50 -4.56 11.79 -30.45
N HIS A 51 -5.18 12.88 -30.94
CA HIS A 51 -6.47 13.35 -30.41
C HIS A 51 -7.58 12.30 -30.48
N SER A 52 -7.61 11.47 -31.54
CA SER A 52 -8.60 10.40 -31.66
C SER A 52 -8.42 9.33 -30.59
N GLU A 53 -7.17 8.92 -30.32
CA GLU A 53 -6.85 7.93 -29.29
C GLU A 53 -7.14 8.49 -27.89
N GLN A 54 -6.83 9.76 -27.64
CA GLN A 54 -7.17 10.41 -26.37
C GLN A 54 -8.69 10.43 -26.13
N ASN A 55 -9.48 10.74 -27.16
CA ASN A 55 -10.94 10.71 -27.06
C ASN A 55 -11.46 9.29 -26.77
N GLU A 56 -10.91 8.26 -27.42
CA GLU A 56 -11.28 6.86 -27.13
C GLU A 56 -10.98 6.49 -25.67
N VAL A 57 -9.83 6.93 -25.12
CA VAL A 57 -9.50 6.73 -23.70
C VAL A 57 -10.51 7.42 -22.78
N PHE A 58 -10.92 8.65 -23.10
CA PHE A 58 -11.92 9.38 -22.31
C PHE A 58 -13.31 8.72 -22.37
N GLU A 59 -13.76 8.30 -23.55
CA GLU A 59 -15.02 7.56 -23.72
C GLU A 59 -15.02 6.24 -22.95
N SER A 60 -13.91 5.48 -23.03
CA SER A 60 -13.70 4.27 -22.23
C SER A 60 -13.76 4.54 -20.73
N TYR A 61 -13.15 5.64 -20.27
CA TYR A 61 -13.17 6.01 -18.86
C TYR A 61 -14.57 6.43 -18.40
N GLU A 62 -15.32 7.17 -19.22
CA GLU A 62 -16.72 7.52 -18.95
C GLU A 62 -17.60 6.27 -18.84
N ASN A 63 -17.44 5.33 -19.78
CA ASN A 63 -18.14 4.05 -19.74
C ASN A 63 -17.82 3.26 -18.47
N PHE A 64 -16.55 3.24 -18.06
CA PHE A 64 -16.15 2.63 -16.79
C PHE A 64 -16.84 3.30 -15.60
N LEU A 65 -16.85 4.64 -15.52
CA LEU A 65 -17.53 5.37 -14.44
C LEU A 65 -19.02 5.02 -14.37
N ASN A 66 -19.69 4.83 -15.51
CA ASN A 66 -21.09 4.41 -15.58
C ASN A 66 -21.33 2.96 -15.11
N THR A 67 -20.29 2.12 -15.03
CA THR A 67 -20.38 0.72 -14.59
C THR A 67 -20.16 0.53 -13.07
N ILE A 68 -19.84 1.61 -12.36
CA ILE A 68 -19.58 1.61 -10.92
C ILE A 68 -20.92 1.54 -10.17
N ASP A 69 -21.12 0.46 -9.41
CA ASP A 69 -22.35 0.17 -8.67
C ASP A 69 -22.32 0.64 -7.20
N ALA A 70 -21.15 1.00 -6.70
CA ALA A 70 -20.93 1.40 -5.32
C ALA A 70 -19.89 2.54 -5.24
N PRO A 71 -19.93 3.39 -4.20
CA PRO A 71 -18.92 4.41 -4.01
C PRO A 71 -17.51 3.79 -3.95
N ILE A 72 -16.62 4.26 -4.83
CA ILE A 72 -15.20 3.91 -4.78
C ILE A 72 -14.39 5.16 -4.45
N GLN A 73 -13.28 5.00 -3.74
CA GLN A 73 -12.34 6.07 -3.49
C GLN A 73 -11.10 5.89 -4.35
N ILE A 74 -10.77 6.92 -5.15
CA ILE A 74 -9.53 6.96 -5.93
C ILE A 74 -8.50 7.76 -5.12
N SER A 75 -7.39 7.11 -4.78
CA SER A 75 -6.29 7.69 -4.00
C SER A 75 -5.02 7.75 -4.84
N ARG A 76 -4.23 8.80 -4.64
CA ARG A 76 -2.92 8.98 -5.28
C ARG A 76 -1.89 9.24 -4.19
N VAL A 77 -0.89 8.38 -4.11
CA VAL A 77 0.15 8.47 -3.08
C VAL A 77 1.52 8.50 -3.75
N SER A 78 2.36 9.43 -3.31
CA SER A 78 3.72 9.60 -3.84
C SER A 78 4.69 8.80 -3.00
N SER A 79 5.33 7.77 -3.56
CA SER A 79 6.36 6.98 -2.89
C SER A 79 7.73 7.23 -3.53
N PRO A 80 8.83 7.21 -2.76
CA PRO A 80 10.17 7.14 -3.33
C PRO A 80 10.29 5.92 -4.25
N VAL A 81 11.09 6.05 -5.30
CA VAL A 81 11.39 4.92 -6.18
C VAL A 81 12.46 4.05 -5.53
N ASN A 82 12.14 2.77 -5.33
CA ASN A 82 13.12 1.79 -4.90
C ASN A 82 13.89 1.26 -6.12
N LEU A 83 15.19 1.52 -6.18
CA LEU A 83 16.08 1.07 -7.26
C LEU A 83 16.88 -0.20 -6.89
N LYS A 84 16.68 -0.79 -5.71
CA LYS A 84 17.47 -1.94 -5.21
C LYS A 84 17.50 -3.10 -6.20
N ASP A 85 16.34 -3.53 -6.68
CA ASP A 85 16.23 -4.67 -7.62
C ASP A 85 16.94 -4.36 -8.93
N TYR A 86 16.76 -3.14 -9.46
CA TYR A 86 17.42 -2.69 -10.67
C TYR A 86 18.95 -2.67 -10.50
N ILE A 87 19.44 -2.15 -9.37
CA ILE A 87 20.87 -2.13 -9.03
C ILE A 87 21.41 -3.55 -8.88
N ALA A 88 20.66 -4.47 -8.26
CA ALA A 88 21.02 -5.87 -8.15
C ALA A 88 21.16 -6.54 -9.53
N ASP A 89 20.24 -6.28 -10.45
CA ASP A 89 20.30 -6.78 -11.83
C ASP A 89 21.53 -6.23 -12.60
N LEU A 90 21.86 -4.95 -12.40
CA LEU A 90 23.07 -4.35 -12.96
C LEU A 90 24.34 -5.00 -12.38
N GLN A 91 24.35 -5.30 -11.08
CA GLN A 91 25.47 -6.00 -10.44
C GLN A 91 25.62 -7.43 -10.97
N LEU A 92 24.52 -8.15 -11.21
CA LEU A 92 24.55 -9.46 -11.86
C LEU A 92 25.09 -9.35 -13.29
N THR A 93 24.65 -8.34 -14.03
CA THR A 93 25.14 -8.05 -15.39
C THR A 93 26.64 -7.72 -15.41
N LEU A 94 27.13 -7.02 -14.38
CA LEU A 94 28.55 -6.70 -14.22
C LEU A 94 29.41 -7.94 -14.03
N LYS A 95 28.92 -8.93 -13.27
CA LYS A 95 29.60 -10.21 -13.07
C LYS A 95 29.73 -11.01 -14.37
N LYS A 96 28.70 -10.97 -15.23
CA LYS A 96 28.66 -11.69 -16.51
C LYS A 96 29.43 -11.00 -17.65
N THR A 97 29.63 -9.70 -17.56
CA THR A 97 30.33 -8.93 -18.61
C THR A 97 31.81 -9.27 -18.58
N GLU A 98 32.44 -9.59 -19.73
CA GLU A 98 33.88 -9.86 -19.80
C GLU A 98 34.70 -8.62 -20.19
N ASN A 99 34.16 -7.80 -21.10
CA ASN A 99 34.85 -6.64 -21.65
C ASN A 99 35.19 -5.59 -20.57
N PRO A 100 36.47 -5.19 -20.42
CA PRO A 100 36.93 -4.30 -19.35
C PRO A 100 36.37 -2.88 -19.45
N TYR A 101 36.16 -2.35 -20.67
CA TYR A 101 35.58 -1.02 -20.88
C TYR A 101 34.10 -0.99 -20.49
N LYS A 102 33.35 -2.02 -20.88
CA LYS A 102 31.93 -2.18 -20.48
C LYS A 102 31.78 -2.31 -18.96
N LYS A 103 32.68 -3.07 -18.30
CA LYS A 103 32.71 -3.15 -16.82
C LYS A 103 32.90 -1.78 -16.18
N LYS A 104 33.79 -0.94 -16.70
CA LYS A 104 34.05 0.40 -16.16
C LYS A 104 32.81 1.29 -16.25
N ILE A 105 32.15 1.30 -17.39
CA ILE A 105 30.91 2.06 -17.61
C ILE A 105 29.82 1.58 -16.65
N LEU A 106 29.61 0.27 -16.57
CA LEU A 106 28.57 -0.31 -15.73
C LEU A 106 28.81 -0.06 -14.23
N LYS A 107 30.06 -0.11 -13.76
CA LYS A 107 30.41 0.30 -12.38
C LYS A 107 30.08 1.77 -12.12
N SER A 108 30.42 2.66 -13.05
CA SER A 108 30.09 4.08 -12.94
C SER A 108 28.58 4.31 -12.88
N TYR A 109 27.83 3.56 -13.68
CA TYR A 109 26.38 3.66 -13.71
C TYR A 109 25.73 3.11 -12.43
N ILE A 110 26.21 1.99 -11.90
CA ILE A 110 25.77 1.46 -10.60
C ILE A 110 26.04 2.48 -9.50
N TRP A 111 27.22 3.10 -9.47
CA TRP A 111 27.54 4.15 -8.50
C TRP A 111 26.57 5.34 -8.61
N TYR A 112 26.32 5.81 -9.83
CA TYR A 112 25.34 6.87 -10.08
C TYR A 112 23.92 6.51 -9.63
N ALA A 113 23.47 5.29 -9.92
CA ALA A 113 22.15 4.81 -9.52
C ALA A 113 22.01 4.69 -7.99
N ASN A 114 23.06 4.29 -7.28
CA ASN A 114 23.07 4.28 -5.81
C ASN A 114 22.96 5.69 -5.24
N ASN A 115 23.69 6.67 -5.78
CA ASN A 115 23.57 8.06 -5.32
C ASN A 115 22.15 8.61 -5.51
N ILE A 116 21.51 8.37 -6.66
CA ILE A 116 20.11 8.77 -6.87
C ILE A 116 19.18 8.15 -5.82
N GLN A 117 19.42 6.89 -5.47
CA GLN A 117 18.61 6.20 -4.47
C GLN A 117 18.82 6.78 -3.07
N GLU A 118 20.05 7.17 -2.72
CA GLU A 118 20.39 7.82 -1.44
C GLU A 118 19.83 9.24 -1.34
N ASP A 119 19.84 10.00 -2.44
CA ASP A 119 19.33 11.37 -2.49
C ASP A 119 17.80 11.44 -2.38
N ARG A 120 17.08 10.32 -2.59
CA ARG A 120 15.61 10.18 -2.45
C ARG A 120 14.76 11.14 -3.30
N ASP A 121 15.37 11.91 -4.18
CA ASP A 121 14.69 12.90 -5.03
C ASP A 121 13.73 12.26 -6.02
N MET A 122 13.93 10.98 -6.36
CA MET A 122 13.10 10.30 -7.35
C MET A 122 11.82 9.74 -6.74
N ILE A 123 10.70 10.38 -7.08
CA ILE A 123 9.36 10.04 -6.57
C ILE A 123 8.50 9.44 -7.69
N ARG A 124 7.75 8.37 -7.36
CA ARG A 124 6.69 7.80 -8.19
C ARG A 124 5.33 8.05 -7.56
N ARG A 125 4.35 8.40 -8.39
CA ARG A 125 2.94 8.50 -7.99
C ARG A 125 2.23 7.18 -8.23
N ASN A 126 1.90 6.49 -7.16
CA ASN A 126 1.07 5.29 -7.18
C ASN A 126 -0.41 5.70 -7.16
N ARG A 127 -1.25 4.91 -7.82
CA ARG A 127 -2.69 5.13 -7.94
C ARG A 127 -3.37 3.92 -7.33
N TYR A 128 -4.29 4.19 -6.42
CA TYR A 128 -5.01 3.16 -5.70
C TYR A 128 -6.52 3.37 -5.84
N ILE A 129 -7.26 2.27 -5.93
CA ILE A 129 -8.71 2.24 -5.83
C ILE A 129 -9.04 1.53 -4.52
N VAL A 130 -9.78 2.22 -3.66
CA VAL A 130 -10.20 1.76 -2.35
C VAL A 130 -11.68 1.46 -2.42
N ILE A 131 -12.04 0.22 -2.07
CA ILE A 131 -13.42 -0.28 -2.10
C ILE A 131 -13.74 -0.78 -0.70
N ASP A 132 -14.85 -0.31 -0.14
CA ASP A 132 -15.32 -0.71 1.18
C ASP A 132 -16.64 -1.49 1.13
N GLN A 133 -16.83 -2.34 2.15
CA GLN A 133 -18.05 -3.09 2.38
C GLN A 133 -18.37 -3.08 3.88
N SER A 134 -19.52 -2.51 4.24
CA SER A 134 -20.01 -2.51 5.62
C SER A 134 -20.59 -3.87 6.03
N PHE A 135 -20.46 -4.21 7.30
CA PHE A 135 -21.06 -5.39 7.91
C PHE A 135 -21.66 -5.07 9.30
N SER A 136 -22.65 -5.86 9.74
CA SER A 136 -23.34 -5.67 11.01
C SER A 136 -23.37 -6.96 11.82
N GLY A 137 -22.27 -7.23 12.52
CA GLY A 137 -22.10 -8.39 13.43
C GLY A 137 -21.24 -9.51 12.84
N GLU A 138 -20.76 -10.42 13.71
CA GLU A 138 -19.72 -11.40 13.37
C GLU A 138 -20.13 -12.38 12.26
N LYS A 139 -21.39 -12.86 12.25
CA LYS A 139 -21.89 -13.78 11.21
C LYS A 139 -21.97 -13.10 9.83
N SER A 140 -22.26 -11.81 9.80
CA SER A 140 -22.33 -11.03 8.56
C SER A 140 -20.95 -10.67 8.01
N LYS A 141 -19.90 -10.81 8.83
CA LYS A 141 -18.52 -10.50 8.45
C LYS A 141 -18.00 -11.46 7.39
N ASP A 142 -18.22 -12.77 7.58
CA ASP A 142 -17.81 -13.79 6.61
C ASP A 142 -18.53 -13.64 5.27
N GLU A 143 -19.81 -13.27 5.30
CA GLU A 143 -20.59 -12.96 4.10
C GLU A 143 -20.04 -11.71 3.40
N ALA A 144 -19.80 -10.64 4.16
CA ALA A 144 -19.23 -9.40 3.63
C ALA A 144 -17.85 -9.61 3.00
N ILE A 145 -17.00 -10.48 3.57
CA ILE A 145 -15.70 -10.87 2.97
C ILE A 145 -15.92 -11.50 1.59
N ARG A 146 -16.89 -12.42 1.47
CA ARG A 146 -17.17 -13.09 0.19
C ARG A 146 -17.71 -12.12 -0.85
N THR A 147 -18.68 -11.29 -0.46
CA THR A 147 -19.26 -10.26 -1.34
C THR A 147 -18.18 -9.28 -1.81
N LEU A 148 -17.31 -8.84 -0.91
CA LEU A 148 -16.22 -7.94 -1.25
C LEU A 148 -15.24 -8.59 -2.23
N LYS A 149 -14.87 -9.87 -2.04
CA LYS A 149 -13.99 -10.57 -2.98
C LYS A 149 -14.57 -10.64 -4.39
N ILE A 150 -15.83 -11.07 -4.53
CA ILE A 150 -16.52 -11.14 -5.83
C ILE A 150 -16.53 -9.76 -6.50
N ARG A 151 -16.90 -8.72 -5.73
CA ARG A 151 -16.91 -7.35 -6.24
C ARG A 151 -15.52 -6.90 -6.71
N ILE A 152 -14.46 -7.25 -5.97
CA ILE A 152 -13.08 -6.93 -6.35
C ILE A 152 -12.69 -7.61 -7.66
N ASP A 153 -13.01 -8.89 -7.82
CA ASP A 153 -12.74 -9.63 -9.06
C ASP A 153 -13.45 -8.98 -10.26
N ASP A 154 -14.72 -8.58 -10.09
CA ASP A 154 -15.49 -7.87 -11.12
C ASP A 154 -14.84 -6.52 -11.48
N TYR A 155 -14.46 -5.72 -10.47
CA TYR A 155 -13.80 -4.43 -10.70
C TYR A 155 -12.43 -4.61 -11.38
N LYS A 156 -11.68 -5.64 -11.02
CA LYS A 156 -10.40 -5.94 -11.64
C LYS A 156 -10.56 -6.16 -13.15
N ILE A 157 -11.50 -7.01 -13.55
CA ILE A 157 -11.80 -7.27 -14.97
C ILE A 157 -12.25 -5.98 -15.66
N LYS A 158 -13.18 -5.23 -15.07
CA LYS A 158 -13.67 -3.96 -15.64
C LYS A 158 -12.54 -2.96 -15.90
N ILE A 159 -11.58 -2.83 -14.98
CA ILE A 159 -10.46 -1.89 -15.12
C ILE A 159 -9.44 -2.40 -16.15
N GLU A 160 -9.12 -3.71 -16.13
CA GLU A 160 -8.17 -4.31 -17.09
C GLU A 160 -8.68 -4.24 -18.54
N GLU A 161 -10.01 -4.38 -18.72
CA GLU A 161 -10.67 -4.33 -20.03
C GLU A 161 -11.11 -2.91 -20.45
N MET A 162 -10.98 -1.92 -19.57
CA MET A 162 -11.39 -0.54 -19.85
C MET A 162 -10.71 0.04 -21.09
N LEU A 163 -9.43 -0.27 -21.30
CA LEU A 163 -8.63 0.24 -22.41
C LEU A 163 -8.26 -0.89 -23.37
N ARG A 164 -8.43 -0.66 -24.68
CA ARG A 164 -8.08 -1.64 -25.73
C ARG A 164 -6.57 -1.87 -25.82
N SER A 165 -5.81 -0.79 -25.84
CA SER A 165 -4.35 -0.79 -25.85
C SER A 165 -3.84 0.61 -25.49
N PRO A 166 -2.90 0.78 -24.56
CA PRO A 166 -2.34 -0.21 -23.65
C PRO A 166 -3.32 -0.58 -22.52
N LYS A 167 -3.27 -1.85 -22.06
CA LYS A 167 -4.08 -2.34 -20.95
C LYS A 167 -3.58 -1.79 -19.61
N LEU A 168 -4.50 -1.58 -18.68
CA LEU A 168 -4.16 -1.27 -17.30
C LEU A 168 -3.88 -2.56 -16.54
N GLU A 169 -2.75 -2.62 -15.84
CA GLU A 169 -2.47 -3.65 -14.85
C GLU A 169 -3.12 -3.28 -13.51
N VAL A 170 -3.80 -4.26 -12.90
CA VAL A 170 -4.46 -4.14 -11.60
C VAL A 170 -3.96 -5.23 -10.65
N ARG A 171 -3.56 -4.84 -9.45
CA ARG A 171 -3.09 -5.76 -8.40
C ARG A 171 -3.74 -5.45 -7.06
N GLU A 172 -4.13 -6.49 -6.34
CA GLU A 172 -4.51 -6.38 -4.94
C GLU A 172 -3.26 -6.15 -4.08
N LEU A 173 -3.38 -5.29 -3.06
CA LEU A 173 -2.30 -5.06 -2.11
C LEU A 173 -2.25 -6.20 -1.09
N SER A 174 -1.06 -6.74 -0.87
CA SER A 174 -0.79 -7.68 0.22
C SER A 174 -0.88 -7.00 1.59
N ASN A 175 -0.98 -7.78 2.67
CA ASN A 175 -1.02 -7.23 4.04
C ASN A 175 0.15 -6.27 4.34
N LYS A 176 1.38 -6.62 3.94
CA LYS A 176 2.56 -5.77 4.12
C LYS A 176 2.48 -4.48 3.30
N GLU A 177 1.94 -4.55 2.09
CA GLU A 177 1.74 -3.36 1.25
C GLU A 177 0.62 -2.47 1.80
N LEU A 178 -0.43 -3.05 2.41
CA LEU A 178 -1.50 -2.31 3.08
C LEU A 178 -0.96 -1.58 4.32
N GLU A 179 -0.12 -2.24 5.12
CA GLU A 179 0.59 -1.60 6.23
C GLU A 179 1.42 -0.41 5.73
N LYS A 180 2.28 -0.62 4.73
CA LYS A 180 3.06 0.46 4.10
C LYS A 180 2.17 1.58 3.59
N TYR A 181 1.08 1.25 2.89
CA TYR A 181 0.10 2.22 2.38
C TYR A 181 -0.50 3.07 3.50
N ILE A 182 -0.90 2.46 4.61
CA ILE A 182 -1.41 3.15 5.80
C ILE A 182 -0.34 4.06 6.40
N HIS A 183 0.88 3.54 6.59
CA HIS A 183 2.00 4.32 7.12
C HIS A 183 2.28 5.58 6.29
N MET A 184 2.15 5.53 4.97
CA MET A 184 2.33 6.70 4.11
C MET A 184 1.34 7.84 4.40
N PHE A 185 0.16 7.59 4.98
CA PHE A 185 -0.79 8.65 5.35
C PHE A 185 -0.54 9.23 6.74
N PHE A 186 -0.04 8.42 7.67
CA PHE A 186 0.14 8.83 9.05
C PHE A 186 1.54 9.37 9.34
N ASP A 187 2.55 8.85 8.67
CA ASP A 187 3.95 9.20 8.87
C ASP A 187 4.71 9.11 7.54
N TYR A 188 4.56 10.16 6.74
CA TYR A 188 5.12 10.19 5.40
C TYR A 188 6.65 10.08 5.41
N GLU A 189 7.33 10.79 6.32
CA GLU A 189 8.80 10.83 6.38
C GLU A 189 9.39 9.47 6.78
N ASN A 190 8.87 8.84 7.85
CA ASN A 190 9.35 7.51 8.24
C ASN A 190 8.90 6.43 7.25
N ALA A 191 7.72 6.56 6.64
CA ALA A 191 7.31 5.64 5.58
C ALA A 191 8.23 5.69 4.36
N GLN A 192 8.82 6.84 4.03
CA GLN A 192 9.84 6.93 2.98
C GLN A 192 11.13 6.17 3.34
N ILE A 193 11.53 6.20 4.61
CA ILE A 193 12.69 5.46 5.12
C ILE A 193 12.40 3.96 5.09
N SER A 194 11.27 3.53 5.65
CA SER A 194 10.85 2.12 5.69
C SER A 194 10.43 1.54 4.33
N ALA A 195 10.09 2.38 3.35
CA ALA A 195 9.84 1.91 1.98
C ALA A 195 11.14 1.44 1.29
N LEU A 196 12.29 1.98 1.72
CA LEU A 196 13.61 1.64 1.21
C LEU A 196 14.29 0.55 2.02
N GLU A 197 14.02 0.40 3.32
CA GLU A 197 14.58 -0.65 4.19
C GLU A 197 13.56 -1.78 4.42
N ASP A 198 13.87 -3.00 3.96
CA ASP A 198 12.98 -4.16 4.09
C ASP A 198 12.89 -4.71 5.53
N GLU A 199 13.66 -4.17 6.49
CA GLU A 199 13.94 -4.84 7.76
C GLU A 199 13.41 -4.19 9.03
N VAL A 200 12.88 -2.96 9.01
CA VAL A 200 12.30 -2.42 10.25
C VAL A 200 10.79 -2.67 10.27
N SER A 201 10.42 -3.87 10.70
CA SER A 201 9.13 -4.09 11.33
C SER A 201 9.08 -3.20 12.58
N THR A 202 8.70 -1.93 12.43
CA THR A 202 8.21 -1.18 13.57
C THR A 202 7.01 -1.96 14.08
N ALA A 203 7.05 -2.39 15.34
CA ALA A 203 5.97 -3.11 15.99
C ALA A 203 4.72 -2.20 16.06
N TYR A 204 4.02 -2.08 14.94
CA TYR A 204 2.77 -1.36 14.84
C TYR A 204 1.66 -2.34 15.20
N VAL A 205 1.46 -2.55 16.51
CA VAL A 205 0.35 -3.35 17.00
C VAL A 205 -0.88 -2.46 17.06
N ILE A 206 -1.73 -2.57 16.05
CA ILE A 206 -3.06 -1.95 16.06
C ILE A 206 -3.97 -2.80 16.96
N GLY A 207 -4.42 -2.23 18.08
CA GLY A 207 -5.41 -2.84 18.98
C GLY A 207 -5.05 -2.82 20.47
N ARG A 208 -6.08 -2.73 21.32
CA ARG A 208 -5.95 -2.73 22.79
C ARG A 208 -5.43 -4.07 23.30
N ARG A 209 -4.14 -4.13 23.67
CA ARG A 209 -3.63 -4.69 24.96
C ARG A 209 -2.19 -5.18 24.96
N ASN A 210 -1.43 -5.15 23.87
CA ASN A 210 -0.18 -5.93 23.88
C ASN A 210 1.11 -5.12 24.02
N LEU A 211 1.12 -3.82 24.32
CA LEU A 211 2.42 -3.16 24.58
C LEU A 211 3.10 -3.71 25.83
N ILE A 212 2.35 -3.91 26.92
CA ILE A 212 2.90 -4.46 28.17
C ILE A 212 3.18 -5.95 28.00
N ASP A 213 2.22 -6.73 27.49
CA ASP A 213 2.39 -8.18 27.28
C ASP A 213 3.48 -8.52 26.23
N THR A 214 3.62 -7.71 25.17
CA THR A 214 4.70 -7.88 24.17
C THR A 214 6.04 -7.41 24.72
N VAL A 215 6.11 -6.31 25.48
CA VAL A 215 7.34 -5.91 26.17
C VAL A 215 7.75 -6.96 27.21
N GLU A 216 6.80 -7.56 27.92
CA GLU A 216 7.05 -8.65 28.86
C GLU A 216 7.49 -9.92 28.15
N LYS A 217 6.91 -10.28 26.99
CA LYS A 217 7.39 -11.37 26.13
C LYS A 217 8.80 -11.11 25.60
N LEU A 218 9.08 -9.90 25.11
CA LEU A 218 10.39 -9.51 24.59
C LEU A 218 11.45 -9.45 25.70
N LYS A 219 11.06 -9.07 26.92
CA LYS A 219 11.91 -9.17 28.12
C LYS A 219 12.16 -10.62 28.53
N ALA A 220 11.15 -11.49 28.38
CA ALA A 220 11.27 -12.92 28.67
C ALA A 220 12.10 -13.69 27.64
N GLU A 221 12.23 -13.17 26.42
CA GLU A 221 13.02 -13.75 25.33
C GLU A 221 14.52 -13.37 25.35
N GLU A 222 15.02 -12.73 26.43
CA GLU A 222 16.44 -12.41 26.70
C GLU A 222 17.35 -12.25 25.46
N ASN A 223 17.34 -11.06 24.84
CA ASN A 223 18.47 -10.55 24.04
C ASN A 223 18.37 -9.04 23.78
N TYR A 224 17.91 -8.24 24.75
CA TYR A 224 17.80 -6.78 24.57
C TYR A 224 18.96 -5.94 25.13
N TYR A 225 20.02 -6.58 25.62
CA TYR A 225 21.30 -5.90 25.85
C TYR A 225 22.47 -6.83 25.55
N VAL A 226 23.39 -6.33 24.70
CA VAL A 226 24.76 -6.78 24.30
C VAL A 226 24.78 -6.91 22.77
N ARG A 227 25.42 -6.05 21.98
CA ARG A 227 26.51 -5.10 22.19
C ARG A 227 26.48 -4.04 21.09
#